data_AF-A0A9D8H1B1-F1
#
_entry.id   AF-A0A9D8H1B1-F1
#
_cell.length_a   1.000
_cell.length_b   1.000
_cell.length_c   1.000
_cell.angle_alpha   90.00
_cell.angle_beta   90.00
_cell.angle_gamma   90.00
#
_symmetry.space_group_name_H-M   'P 1'
#
loop_
_entity.id
_entity.type
_entity.pdbx_description
1 polymer ?
#
loop_
_entity_poly.entity_id
_entity_poly.type
_entity_poly.pdbx_seq_one_letter_code
_entity_poly.pdbx_strand_id
1 'polypeptide(L)' 'MKDRNPQTYGGGRYVLDTVKGADLGGDDGRLVVDLNFAYNPSCAYDPAWACPLAPPGNTLAAEVPVGELVSSAH' A
#
# COMPACT_ATOMS: atom_id res chain seq x y z
N MET A 1 -0.97 -3.34 -3.10
CA MET A 1 -1.80 -4.22 -2.26
C MET A 1 -3.17 -3.57 -2.08
N LYS A 2 -4.25 -4.30 -2.33
CA LYS A 2 -5.61 -3.88 -1.95
C LYS A 2 -6.07 -4.67 -0.73
N ASP A 3 -6.92 -4.06 0.07
CA ASP A 3 -7.61 -4.70 1.19
C ASP A 3 -9.09 -4.26 1.19
N ARG A 4 -9.84 -4.69 2.21
CA ARG A 4 -11.25 -4.31 2.38
C ARG A 4 -11.48 -3.05 3.20
N ASN A 5 -10.44 -2.41 3.72
CA ASN A 5 -10.57 -1.23 4.57
C ASN A 5 -10.96 -0.01 3.72
N PRO A 6 -12.17 0.56 3.90
CA PRO A 6 -12.63 1.71 3.13
C PRO A 6 -11.89 3.00 3.44
N GLN A 7 -11.09 3.04 4.52
CA GLN A 7 -10.27 4.17 4.90
C GLN A 7 -8.90 4.18 4.21
N THR A 8 -8.67 3.30 3.23
CA THR A 8 -7.44 3.25 2.42
C THR A 8 -7.73 3.68 0.98
N TYR A 9 -6.70 4.09 0.23
CA TYR A 9 -6.87 4.47 -1.17
C TYR A 9 -7.39 3.28 -2.01
N GLY A 10 -8.53 3.47 -2.70
CA GLY A 10 -9.23 2.38 -3.40
C GLY A 10 -8.44 1.71 -4.55
N GLY A 11 -7.41 2.39 -5.07
CA GLY A 11 -6.45 1.82 -6.03
C GLY A 11 -5.44 0.84 -5.40
N GLY A 12 -5.33 0.84 -4.07
CA GLY A 12 -4.39 0.06 -3.28
C GLY A 12 -3.16 0.87 -2.83
N ARG A 13 -2.37 0.26 -1.97
CA ARG A 13 -1.16 0.84 -1.34
C ARG A 13 0.09 0.07 -1.72
N TYR A 14 1.24 0.72 -1.67
CA TYR A 14 2.54 0.06 -1.82
C TYR A 14 3.05 -0.40 -0.46
N VAL A 15 3.78 -1.51 -0.44
CA VAL A 15 4.23 -2.19 0.80
C VAL A 15 5.73 -2.48 0.82
N LEU A 16 6.45 -2.18 -0.26
CA LEU A 16 7.88 -2.37 -0.40
C LEU A 16 8.44 -1.25 -1.29
N ASP A 17 9.34 -0.45 -0.73
CA ASP A 17 10.00 0.65 -1.43
C ASP A 17 11.25 1.07 -0.64
N THR A 18 12.40 0.98 -1.29
CA THR A 18 13.71 1.33 -0.70
C THR A 18 13.89 2.83 -0.50
N VAL A 19 13.25 3.67 -1.33
CA VAL A 19 13.28 5.13 -1.23
C VAL A 19 12.41 5.61 -0.06
N LYS A 20 11.31 4.91 0.21
CA LYS A 20 10.35 5.28 1.28
C LYS A 20 10.62 4.62 2.62
N GLY A 21 11.66 3.77 2.72
CA GLY A 21 12.02 3.08 3.96
C GLY A 21 11.04 1.97 4.35
N ALA A 22 10.25 1.46 3.40
CA ALA A 22 9.31 0.36 3.59
C ALA A 22 9.94 -1.03 3.32
N ASP A 23 11.24 -1.07 3.01
CA ASP A 23 12.02 -2.30 2.92
C ASP A 23 12.76 -2.52 4.25
N LEU A 24 12.32 -3.53 5.01
CA LEU A 24 12.90 -3.91 6.31
C LEU A 24 13.87 -5.10 6.20
N GLY A 25 14.20 -5.52 4.97
CA GLY A 25 15.08 -6.65 4.71
C GLY A 25 14.42 -8.02 4.84
N GLY A 26 15.24 -9.06 4.76
CA GLY A 26 14.82 -10.46 4.72
C GLY A 26 16.01 -11.41 4.81
N ASP A 27 15.73 -12.72 4.73
CA ASP A 27 16.72 -13.80 4.66
C ASP A 27 16.48 -14.67 3.42
N ASP A 28 17.24 -15.76 3.27
CA ASP A 28 17.12 -16.67 2.13
C ASP A 28 15.71 -17.28 2.04
N GLY A 29 14.91 -16.69 1.16
CA GLY A 29 13.55 -17.12 0.84
C GLY A 29 12.45 -16.40 1.62
N ARG A 30 12.76 -15.40 2.45
CA ARG A 30 11.75 -14.63 3.19
C ARG A 30 12.04 -13.14 3.14
N LEU A 31 10.96 -12.36 3.19
CA LEU A 31 10.99 -10.91 3.22
C LEU A 31 10.08 -10.41 4.33
N VAL A 32 10.53 -9.39 5.06
CA VAL A 32 9.69 -8.70 6.03
C VAL A 32 8.84 -7.66 5.30
N VAL A 33 7.52 -7.83 5.40
CA VAL A 33 6.55 -6.84 4.91
C VAL A 33 5.80 -6.31 6.13
N ASP A 34 6.17 -5.11 6.57
CA ASP A 34 5.48 -4.43 7.67
C ASP A 34 4.38 -3.52 7.09
N LEU A 35 3.13 -3.92 7.30
CA LEU A 35 1.97 -3.20 6.79
C LEU A 35 1.76 -1.84 7.48
N ASN A 36 2.45 -1.55 8.60
CA ASN A 36 2.47 -0.22 9.19
C ASN A 36 3.18 0.81 8.27
N PHE A 37 4.03 0.35 7.35
CA PHE A 37 4.68 1.18 6.34
C PHE A 37 3.94 1.20 5.00
N ALA A 38 2.75 0.59 4.91
CA ALA A 38 1.96 0.66 3.68
C ALA A 38 1.55 2.11 3.38
N TYR A 39 1.82 2.59 2.17
CA TYR A 39 1.64 4.00 1.80
C TYR A 39 0.86 4.16 0.49
N ASN A 40 0.22 5.32 0.34
CA ASN A 40 -0.57 5.66 -0.84
C ASN A 40 0.35 6.02 -2.02
N PRO A 41 0.01 5.58 -3.24
CA PRO A 41 0.77 5.96 -4.43
C PRO A 41 0.53 7.44 -4.80
N SER A 42 1.44 8.07 -5.55
CA SER A 42 1.38 9.53 -5.85
C SER A 42 0.06 10.00 -6.48
N CYS A 43 -0.57 9.16 -7.30
CA CYS A 43 -1.89 9.39 -7.91
C CYS A 43 -3.05 9.46 -6.90
N ALA A 44 -2.84 9.08 -5.63
CA ALA A 44 -3.79 9.34 -4.57
C ALA A 44 -3.85 10.83 -4.20
N TYR A 45 -2.79 11.60 -4.49
CA TYR A 45 -2.67 13.01 -4.14
C TYR A 45 -2.79 13.95 -5.35
N ASP A 46 -2.31 13.50 -6.51
CA ASP A 46 -2.33 14.30 -7.74
C ASP A 46 -2.62 13.41 -8.95
N PRO A 47 -3.76 13.61 -9.65
CA PRO A 47 -4.17 12.78 -10.78
C PRO A 47 -3.26 12.93 -12.01
N ALA A 48 -2.32 13.88 -12.03
CA ALA A 48 -1.32 13.99 -13.09
C ALA A 48 -0.35 12.79 -13.12
N TRP A 49 -0.23 12.03 -12.03
CA TRP A 49 0.65 10.87 -11.95
C TRP A 49 -0.03 9.58 -12.41
N ALA A 50 0.69 8.78 -13.19
CA ALA A 50 0.27 7.42 -13.54
C ALA A 50 0.87 6.40 -12.57
N CYS A 51 0.02 5.62 -11.90
CA CYS A 51 0.45 4.58 -10.97
C CYS A 51 0.06 3.18 -11.44
N PRO A 52 0.91 2.17 -11.23
CA PRO A 52 0.50 0.78 -11.40
C PRO A 52 -0.61 0.40 -10.41
N LEU A 53 -1.64 -0.27 -10.94
CA LEU A 53 -2.66 -0.89 -10.12
C LEU A 53 -2.14 -2.19 -9.52
N ALA A 54 -2.63 -2.53 -8.32
CA ALA A 54 -2.35 -3.84 -7.74
C ALA A 54 -2.96 -4.95 -8.63
N PRO A 55 -2.19 -5.97 -9.03
CA PRO A 55 -2.75 -7.11 -9.75
C PRO A 55 -3.74 -7.88 -8.88
N PRO A 56 -4.66 -8.68 -9.46
CA PRO A 56 -5.70 -9.38 -8.71
C PRO A 56 -5.19 -10.22 -7.53
N GLY A 57 -4.04 -10.90 -7.70
CA GLY A 57 -3.41 -11.71 -6.66
C GLY A 57 -2.91 -10.92 -5.45
N ASN A 58 -2.81 -9.59 -5.55
CA ASN A 58 -2.34 -8.71 -4.47
C ASN A 58 -3.52 -8.04 -3.74
N THR A 59 -4.63 -8.78 -3.59
CA THR A 59 -5.83 -8.38 -2.85
C THR A 59 -5.98 -9.24 -1.62
N LEU A 60 -5.95 -8.61 -0.44
CA LEU A 60 -6.20 -9.29 0.83
C LEU A 60 -7.70 -9.36 1.10
N ALA A 61 -8.16 -10.51 1.58
CA ALA A 61 -9.54 -10.70 2.01
C ALA A 61 -9.84 -10.03 3.36
N ALA A 62 -8.81 -9.71 4.14
CA ALA A 62 -8.89 -9.04 5.43
C ALA A 62 -8.76 -7.52 5.26
N GLU A 63 -9.20 -6.79 6.28
CA GLU A 63 -8.91 -5.37 6.44
C GLU A 63 -7.50 -5.17 7.00
N VAL A 64 -6.82 -4.11 6.56
CA VAL A 64 -5.51 -3.70 7.08
C VAL A 64 -5.62 -2.27 7.63
N PRO A 65 -5.96 -2.11 8.93
CA PRO A 65 -6.22 -0.81 9.57
C PRO A 65 -4.92 -0.15 10.09
N VAL A 66 -3.83 -0.30 9.34
CA VAL A 66 -2.50 0.27 9.64
C VAL A 66 -1.89 0.83 8.37
N GLY A 67 -0.84 1.64 8.48
CA GLY A 67 -0.25 2.38 7.36
C GLY A 67 -1.02 3.66 7.06
N GLU A 68 -0.78 4.21 5.89
CA GLU A 68 -1.42 5.46 5.46
C GLU A 68 -2.90 5.25 5.18
N LEU A 69 -3.72 6.12 5.76
CA LEU A 69 -5.18 6.17 5.59
C LEU A 69 -5.55 7.43 4.82
N VAL A 70 -6.64 7.37 4.07
CA VAL A 70 -7.25 8.55 3.47
C VAL A 70 -8.17 9.20 4.49
N SER A 71 -8.08 10.53 4.65
CA SER A 71 -9.07 11.26 5.44
C SER A 71 -10.42 11.22 4.72
N SER A 72 -11.53 11.21 5.46
CA SER A 72 -12.89 11.08 4.89
C SER A 72 -13.37 12.32 4.10
N ALA A 73 -12.48 13.12 3.53
CA ALA A 73 -12.82 14.36 2.86
C ALA A 73 -12.24 14.40 1.44
N HIS A 74 -12.91 13.71 0.52
CA HIS A 74 -13.05 14.09 -0.88
C HIS A 74 -14.50 13.88 -1.30
#